data_AF-A0A5R8P642-F1
#
_entry.id   AF-A0A5R8P642-F1
#
_cell.length_a   1.000
_cell.length_b   1.000
_cell.length_c   1.000
_cell.angle_alpha   90.00
_cell.angle_beta   90.00
_cell.angle_gamma   90.00
#
_symmetry.space_group_name_H-M   'P 1'
#
loop_
_entity.id
_entity.type
_entity.pdbx_description
1 polymer ?
#
loop_
_entity_poly.entity_id
_entity_poly.type
_entity_poly.pdbx_seq_one_letter_code
_entity_poly.pdbx_strand_id
1 'polypeptide(L)'
;MPAIEPIGPMVRLRDLRQARGLRLADLTERIAEHGIEVTVAGLSNIETGRKRASDRLLHAWARALGVDPLDVWQAPVSSCAGGQG
;
A
#
# COMPACT_ATOMS: atom_id res chain seq x y z
N MET A 1 10.51 15.29 -17.09
CA MET A 1 11.24 14.51 -16.08
C MET A 1 11.04 13.04 -16.41
N PRO A 2 12.09 12.22 -16.57
CA PRO A 2 11.88 10.81 -16.88
C PRO A 2 11.20 10.15 -15.67
N ALA A 3 10.21 9.30 -15.94
CA ALA A 3 9.65 8.42 -14.93
C ALA A 3 10.79 7.53 -14.44
N ILE A 4 11.14 7.62 -13.16
CA ILE A 4 12.11 6.72 -12.53
C ILE A 4 11.52 5.32 -12.69
N GLU A 5 12.05 4.55 -13.64
CA GLU A 5 11.66 3.16 -13.82
C GLU A 5 12.13 2.38 -12.60
N PRO A 6 11.25 1.64 -11.92
CA PRO A 6 11.61 0.93 -10.70
C PRO A 6 12.65 -0.15 -10.98
N ILE A 7 13.69 -0.18 -10.16
CA ILE A 7 14.80 -1.13 -10.21
C ILE A 7 14.36 -2.41 -9.49
N GLY A 8 13.62 -3.29 -10.17
CA GLY A 8 13.18 -4.61 -9.66
C GLY A 8 11.68 -4.91 -9.85
N PRO A 9 11.22 -6.16 -9.70
CA PRO A 9 9.81 -6.52 -9.80
C PRO A 9 9.02 -5.94 -8.61
N MET A 10 8.52 -4.72 -8.76
CA MET A 10 7.68 -4.06 -7.77
C MET A 10 6.25 -4.59 -7.83
N VAL A 11 5.87 -5.43 -6.86
CA VAL A 11 4.49 -5.92 -6.71
C VAL A 11 3.67 -4.88 -5.95
N ARG A 12 2.46 -4.58 -6.43
CA ARG A 12 1.53 -3.71 -5.67
C ARG A 12 1.08 -4.45 -4.42
N LEU A 13 1.05 -3.76 -3.28
CA LEU A 13 0.60 -4.33 -1.99
C LEU A 13 -0.79 -4.98 -2.07
N ARG A 14 -1.68 -4.38 -2.87
CA ARG A 14 -3.01 -4.94 -3.16
C ARG A 14 -2.93 -6.31 -3.81
N ASP A 15 -2.10 -6.45 -4.84
CA ASP A 15 -1.98 -7.69 -5.61
C ASP A 15 -1.33 -8.77 -4.73
N LEU A 16 -0.35 -8.41 -3.92
CA LEU A 16 0.27 -9.31 -2.94
C LEU A 16 -0.73 -9.77 -1.87
N ARG A 17 -1.56 -8.86 -1.35
CA ARG A 17 -2.63 -9.20 -0.41
C ARG A 17 -3.62 -10.19 -1.04
N GLN A 18 -4.05 -9.91 -2.27
CA GLN A 18 -5.00 -10.75 -3.00
C GLN A 18 -4.41 -12.14 -3.32
N ALA A 19 -3.14 -12.21 -3.73
CA ALA A 19 -2.43 -13.45 -3.99
C ALA A 19 -2.33 -14.35 -2.73
N ARG A 20 -2.32 -13.75 -1.54
CA ARG A 20 -2.37 -14.47 -0.25
C ARG A 20 -3.78 -14.76 0.25
N GLY A 21 -4.83 -14.43 -0.52
CA GLY A 21 -6.22 -14.66 -0.12
C GLY A 21 -6.68 -13.80 1.06
N LEU A 22 -5.95 -12.74 1.42
CA LEU A 22 -6.25 -11.90 2.58
C LEU A 22 -7.31 -10.85 2.24
N ARG A 23 -8.29 -10.71 3.11
CA ARG A 23 -9.23 -9.57 3.09
C ARG A 23 -8.54 -8.34 3.67
N LEU A 24 -9.13 -7.16 3.46
CA LEU A 24 -8.62 -5.94 4.08
C LEU A 24 -8.67 -6.00 5.62
N ALA A 25 -9.69 -6.64 6.19
CA ALA A 25 -9.79 -6.82 7.64
C ALA A 25 -8.64 -7.68 8.21
N ASP A 26 -8.35 -8.83 7.58
CA ASP A 26 -7.23 -9.69 7.96
C ASP A 26 -5.90 -8.94 7.89
N LEU A 27 -5.75 -8.08 6.87
CA LEU A 27 -4.56 -7.25 6.74
C LEU A 27 -4.48 -6.18 7.84
N THR A 28 -5.59 -5.53 8.20
CA THR A 28 -5.58 -4.55 9.30
C THR A 28 -5.14 -5.18 10.61
N GLU A 29 -5.60 -6.40 10.91
CA GLU A 29 -5.20 -7.14 12.12
C GLU A 29 -3.71 -7.46 12.11
N ARG A 30 -3.19 -7.98 10.99
CA ARG A 30 -1.74 -8.27 10.87
C ARG A 30 -0.87 -7.02 10.97
N ILE A 31 -1.31 -5.88 10.43
CA ILE A 31 -0.58 -4.62 10.58
C ILE A 31 -0.59 -4.16 12.05
N ALA A 32 -1.70 -4.40 12.77
CA ALA A 32 -1.81 -4.09 14.19
C ALA A 32 -0.84 -4.92 15.05
N GLU A 33 -0.55 -6.18 14.68
CA GLU A 33 0.50 -7.00 15.33
C GLU A 33 1.90 -6.36 15.25
N HIS A 34 2.13 -5.47 14.28
CA HIS A 34 3.36 -4.69 14.14
C HIS A 34 3.27 -3.31 14.82
N GLY A 35 2.26 -3.06 15.65
CA GLY A 35 2.09 -1.84 16.45
C GLY A 35 1.54 -0.65 15.68
N ILE A 36 0.91 -0.87 14.52
CA ILE A 36 0.25 0.19 13.74
C ILE A 36 -1.23 -0.13 13.60
N GLU A 37 -2.08 0.71 14.18
CA GLU A 37 -3.51 0.62 13.93
C GLU A 37 -3.88 1.36 12.65
N VAL A 38 -4.64 0.67 11.78
CA VAL A 38 -5.16 1.24 10.54
C VAL A 38 -6.54 0.68 10.27
N THR A 39 -7.44 1.53 9.77
CA THR A 39 -8.81 1.12 9.44
C THR A 39 -8.87 0.49 8.06
N VAL A 40 -9.86 -0.40 7.85
CA VAL A 40 -10.14 -1.01 6.55
C VAL A 40 -10.39 0.05 5.47
N ALA A 41 -11.14 1.11 5.80
CA ALA A 41 -11.35 2.25 4.92
C ALA A 41 -10.05 3.00 4.61
N GLY A 42 -9.16 3.14 5.60
CA GLY A 42 -7.83 3.71 5.44
C GLY A 42 -6.97 2.93 4.44
N LEU A 43 -6.90 1.60 4.58
CA LEU A 43 -6.19 0.74 3.65
C LEU A 43 -6.82 0.77 2.24
N SER A 44 -8.14 0.73 2.13
CA SER A 44 -8.83 0.84 0.84
C SER A 44 -8.51 2.14 0.10
N ASN A 45 -8.50 3.27 0.82
CA ASN A 45 -8.08 4.57 0.26
C ASN A 45 -6.61 4.57 -0.17
N ILE A 46 -5.75 3.81 0.51
CA ILE A 46 -4.35 3.65 0.14
C ILE A 46 -4.21 2.77 -1.12
N GLU A 47 -4.90 1.63 -1.17
CA GLU A 47 -4.87 0.71 -2.33
C GLU A 47 -5.46 1.34 -3.60
N THR A 48 -6.40 2.28 -3.44
CA THR A 48 -7.02 3.01 -4.56
C THR A 48 -6.28 4.29 -4.94
N GLY A 49 -5.17 4.62 -4.26
CA GLY A 49 -4.37 5.81 -4.57
C GLY A 49 -4.98 7.13 -4.10
N ARG A 50 -6.08 7.10 -3.33
CA ARG A 50 -6.70 8.30 -2.73
C ARG A 50 -5.89 8.87 -1.57
N LYS A 51 -5.13 8.02 -0.88
CA LYS A 51 -4.30 8.40 0.27
C LYS A 51 -2.90 7.82 0.13
N ARG A 52 -1.89 8.60 0.51
CA ARG A 52 -0.51 8.11 0.66
C ARG A 52 -0.34 7.41 2.01
N ALA A 53 0.30 6.25 2.02
CA ALA A 53 0.70 5.62 3.27
C ALA A 53 1.91 6.36 3.84
N SER A 54 2.02 6.39 5.17
CA SER A 54 3.27 6.82 5.81
C SER A 54 4.32 5.72 5.66
N ASP A 55 5.61 6.08 5.72
CA ASP A 55 6.71 5.11 5.63
C ASP A 55 6.61 4.03 6.72
N ARG A 56 6.21 4.43 7.95
CA ARG A 56 5.94 3.48 9.04
C ARG A 56 4.86 2.47 8.67
N LEU A 57 3.75 2.92 8.10
CA LEU A 57 2.67 2.04 7.67
C LEU A 57 3.10 1.13 6.51
N LEU A 58 3.87 1.65 5.55
CA LEU A 58 4.44 0.85 4.45
C LEU A 58 5.34 -0.26 4.98
N HIS A 59 6.22 0.04 5.93
CA HIS A 59 7.10 -0.95 6.54
C HIS A 59 6.32 -2.01 7.34
N ALA A 60 5.33 -1.61 8.13
CA ALA A 60 4.49 -2.56 8.86
C ALA A 60 3.66 -3.44 7.93
N TRP A 61 3.16 -2.87 6.83
CA TRP A 61 2.42 -3.61 5.81
C TRP A 61 3.32 -4.61 5.08
N ALA A 62 4.51 -4.20 4.64
CA ALA A 62 5.49 -5.10 4.03
C ALA A 62 5.79 -6.31 4.94
N ARG A 63 6.04 -6.04 6.23
CA ARG A 63 6.26 -7.08 7.25
C ARG A 63 5.04 -7.97 7.48
N ALA A 64 3.83 -7.40 7.53
CA ALA A 64 2.57 -8.15 7.64
C ALA A 64 2.34 -9.09 6.45
N LEU A 65 2.86 -8.71 5.28
CA LEU A 65 2.88 -9.52 4.06
C LEU A 65 4.18 -10.31 3.90
N GLY A 66 5.08 -10.33 4.88
CA GLY A 66 6.32 -11.10 4.84
C GLY A 66 7.22 -10.79 3.65
N VAL A 67 7.27 -9.53 3.20
CA VAL A 67 8.17 -9.04 2.15
C VAL A 67 9.07 -7.93 2.69
N ASP A 68 10.23 -7.73 2.06
CA ASP A 68 11.10 -6.63 2.44
C ASP A 68 10.44 -5.29 2.09
N PRO A 69 10.46 -4.28 2.98
CA PRO A 69 9.91 -2.96 2.68
C PRO A 69 10.49 -2.29 1.43
N LEU A 70 11.70 -2.64 0.99
CA LEU A 70 12.32 -2.13 -0.23
C LEU A 70 11.70 -2.72 -1.50
N ASP A 71 11.04 -3.88 -1.41
CA ASP A 71 10.36 -4.54 -2.54
C ASP A 71 8.95 -3.98 -2.78
N VAL A 72 8.51 -3.04 -1.94
CA VAL A 72 7.13 -2.56 -1.92
C VAL A 72 6.98 -1.25 -2.67
N TRP A 73 6.09 -1.23 -3.65
CA TRP A 73 5.70 -0.02 -4.36
C TRP A 73 4.32 0.46 -3.96
N GLN A 74 4.22 1.74 -3.65
CA GLN A 74 2.95 2.46 -3.60
C GLN A 74 2.79 3.29 -4.88
N ALA A 75 1.64 3.15 -5.54
CA ALA A 75 1.31 4.02 -6.66
C ALA A 75 1.34 5.50 -6.21
N PRO A 76 1.81 6.41 -7.07
CA PRO A 76 1.66 7.84 -6.83
C PRO A 76 0.19 8.15 -6.52
N VAL A 77 -0.05 8.99 -5.52
CA VAL A 77 -1.42 9.47 -5.26
C VAL A 77 -1.96 10.08 -6.54
N SER A 78 -3.16 9.67 -6.93
CA SER A 78 -3.86 10.37 -8.01
C SER A 78 -4.16 11.76 -7.47
N SER A 79 -3.39 12.78 -7.88
CA SER A 79 -3.90 14.13 -7.75
C SER A 79 -5.15 14.14 -8.63
N CYS A 80 -6.29 14.48 -8.03
CA CYS A 80 -7.43 14.91 -8.83
C CYS A 80 -6.96 16.14 -9.61
N ALA A 81 -6.42 15.93 -10.80
CA ALA A 81 -6.16 16.97 -11.77
C ALA A 81 -7.52 17.45 -12.27
N GLY A 82 -7.86 18.69 -11.93
CA GLY A 82 -8.73 19.59 -12.69
C GLY A 82 -10.10 19.07 -13.09
N GLY A 83 -11.14 19.58 -12.43
CA GLY A 83 -12.39 19.82 -13.14
C GLY A 83 -12.09 20.70 -14.35
N GLN A 84 -12.31 20.14 -15.54
CA GLN A 84 -12.55 20.94 -16.75
C GLN A 84 -14.06 21.08 -16.87
N GLY A 85 -14.52 22.31 -16.65
CA GLY A 85 -15.87 22.78 -16.86
C GLY A 85 -15.79 24.28 -17.10
#